data_AF-A0A836JQ89-F1
#
_entry.id   AF-A0A836JQ89-F1
#
_cell.length_a   1.000
_cell.length_b   1.000
_cell.length_c   1.000
_cell.angle_alpha   90.00
_cell.angle_beta   90.00
_cell.angle_gamma   90.00
#
_symmetry.space_group_name_H-M   'P 1'
#
loop_
_entity.id
_entity.type
_entity.pdbx_description
1 polymer ?
#
loop_
_entity_poly.entity_id
_entity_poly.type
_entity_poly.pdbx_seq_one_letter_code
_entity_poly.pdbx_strand_id
1 'polypeptide(L)'
;MEMSIGSKSTAGFSATVCEVVLEVLQECADSLAVYQNILRQQSTIEDDDATNIFPNVKISETSILQTLARGAAEMTDSRREAAREKLLQDSLYVSSIIEDLKREISEHGTIDVLIKEIERITSQEEQEHLLIEENESMQIIVAELRKAIADKKTANEKEEERLTKKLTLTRDEKEKLKLIKDVEIKYVRVWEAARREQYVLRYELKMDELKKTLNDHCVRERNENHVNDVLMRYLTRRIALIETRIEQWRQRYDREKKMYEKEIRKVRNEIGNAQKYLEELTTEYCNNQEFIDTYLAEQEALRRQKEHEDHVRLSIIKMQAWWRGVMVRRKLGPYRSEEKKKKKSIKTKK
;
A
#
# COMPACT_ATOMS: atom_id res chain seq x y z
N MET A 1 42.36 -43.74 -81.68
CA MET A 1 42.77 -45.15 -81.66
C MET A 1 41.68 -45.91 -82.41
N GLU A 2 41.84 -46.25 -83.68
CA GLU A 2 42.99 -46.92 -84.32
C GLU A 2 43.20 -48.31 -83.69
N MET A 3 43.33 -49.40 -84.44
CA MET A 3 44.00 -49.49 -85.74
C MET A 3 43.34 -50.46 -86.76
N SER A 4 43.57 -50.17 -88.05
CA SER A 4 44.08 -51.10 -89.09
C SER A 4 43.25 -52.36 -89.42
N ILE A 5 42.53 -52.37 -90.56
CA ILE A 5 43.04 -52.79 -91.90
C ILE A 5 43.43 -54.27 -91.98
N GLY A 6 42.76 -54.99 -92.89
CA GLY A 6 43.13 -56.33 -93.35
C GLY A 6 42.01 -57.37 -93.12
N SER A 7 41.55 -58.11 -94.12
CA SER A 7 41.84 -58.02 -95.57
C SER A 7 40.70 -58.65 -96.38
N LYS A 8 40.45 -58.14 -97.60
CA LYS A 8 39.65 -58.89 -98.59
C LYS A 8 40.41 -60.16 -98.95
N SER A 9 39.83 -61.32 -98.64
CA SER A 9 40.25 -62.61 -99.18
C SER A 9 39.13 -63.16 -100.06
N THR A 10 39.00 -62.63 -101.27
CA THR A 10 38.09 -63.15 -102.31
C THR A 10 38.59 -64.50 -102.83
N ALA A 11 38.43 -65.53 -102.02
CA ALA A 11 38.52 -66.93 -102.40
C ALA A 11 37.10 -67.43 -102.69
N GLY A 12 36.56 -67.07 -103.86
CA GLY A 12 35.29 -67.60 -104.34
C GLY A 12 35.33 -69.12 -104.34
N PHE A 13 34.22 -69.76 -103.98
CA PHE A 13 34.17 -71.19 -103.76
C PHE A 13 34.63 -71.99 -104.99
N SER A 14 35.28 -73.13 -104.76
CA SER A 14 35.49 -74.15 -105.81
C SER A 14 34.14 -74.49 -106.43
N ALA A 15 34.07 -74.71 -107.75
CA ALA A 15 32.82 -75.01 -108.45
C ALA A 15 32.06 -76.19 -107.81
N THR A 16 32.79 -77.22 -107.37
CA THR A 16 32.27 -78.38 -106.62
C THR A 16 31.64 -78.05 -105.27
N VAL A 17 31.96 -76.92 -104.67
CA VAL A 17 31.37 -76.44 -103.42
C VAL A 17 30.17 -75.53 -103.70
N CYS A 18 30.21 -74.71 -104.76
CA CYS A 18 29.01 -73.99 -105.24
C CYS A 18 27.89 -74.97 -105.58
N GLU A 19 28.20 -76.06 -106.29
CA GLU A 19 27.23 -77.06 -106.74
C GLU A 19 26.53 -77.74 -105.55
N VAL A 20 27.30 -78.21 -104.54
CA VAL A 20 26.76 -78.79 -103.30
C VAL A 20 25.99 -77.76 -102.45
N VAL A 21 26.46 -76.51 -102.36
CA VAL A 21 25.75 -75.45 -101.62
C VAL A 21 24.44 -75.06 -102.33
N LEU A 22 24.40 -75.11 -103.66
CA LEU A 22 23.16 -74.89 -104.43
C LEU A 22 22.18 -76.07 -104.32
N GLU A 23 22.64 -77.32 -104.23
CA GLU A 23 21.78 -78.47 -103.88
C GLU A 23 21.19 -78.30 -102.47
N VAL A 24 22.00 -77.95 -101.48
CA VAL A 24 21.53 -77.72 -100.10
C VAL A 24 20.57 -76.52 -100.02
N LEU A 25 20.83 -75.42 -100.74
CA LEU A 25 19.91 -74.27 -100.78
C LEU A 25 18.63 -74.57 -101.58
N GLN A 26 18.68 -75.46 -102.57
CA GLN A 26 17.50 -75.99 -103.25
C GLN A 26 16.66 -76.83 -102.27
N GLU A 27 17.28 -77.74 -101.51
CA GLU A 27 16.60 -78.54 -100.48
C GLU A 27 16.05 -77.66 -99.33
N CYS A 28 16.75 -76.60 -98.92
CA CYS A 28 16.24 -75.62 -97.97
C CYS A 28 15.06 -74.81 -98.52
N ALA A 29 15.09 -74.39 -99.78
CA ALA A 29 13.98 -73.68 -100.42
C ALA A 29 12.75 -74.60 -100.60
N ASP A 30 12.94 -75.84 -101.05
CA ASP A 30 11.86 -76.81 -101.25
C ASP A 30 11.25 -77.25 -99.90
N SER A 31 12.07 -77.43 -98.86
CA SER A 31 11.56 -77.71 -97.51
C SER A 31 10.87 -76.51 -96.88
N LEU A 32 11.33 -75.28 -97.09
CA LEU A 32 10.60 -74.07 -96.68
C LEU A 32 9.27 -73.92 -97.44
N ALA A 33 9.22 -74.23 -98.73
CA ALA A 33 7.97 -74.27 -99.48
C ALA A 33 7.01 -75.34 -98.93
N VAL A 34 7.51 -76.49 -98.46
CA VAL A 34 6.70 -77.48 -97.72
C VAL A 34 6.21 -76.93 -96.37
N TYR A 35 7.06 -76.28 -95.58
CA TYR A 35 6.64 -75.66 -94.31
C TYR A 35 5.58 -74.56 -94.50
N GLN A 36 5.75 -73.68 -95.50
CA GLN A 36 4.77 -72.66 -95.88
C GLN A 36 3.43 -73.30 -96.30
N ASN A 37 3.45 -74.38 -97.09
CA ASN A 37 2.23 -75.09 -97.47
C ASN A 37 1.55 -75.79 -96.27
N ILE A 38 2.30 -76.33 -95.31
CA ILE A 38 1.74 -76.92 -94.08
C ILE A 38 1.09 -75.85 -93.20
N LEU A 39 1.75 -74.71 -92.98
CA LEU A 39 1.20 -73.56 -92.24
C LEU A 39 -0.11 -73.05 -92.91
N ARG A 40 -0.15 -73.05 -94.24
CA ARG A 40 -1.30 -72.61 -95.05
C ARG A 40 -2.43 -73.65 -95.18
N GLN A 41 -2.19 -74.92 -94.87
CA GLN A 41 -3.23 -75.95 -94.79
C GLN A 41 -3.90 -76.01 -93.41
N GLN A 42 -3.17 -75.69 -92.34
CA GLN A 42 -3.73 -75.67 -90.98
C GLN A 42 -4.73 -74.52 -90.77
N SER A 43 -4.63 -73.42 -91.53
CA SER A 43 -5.62 -72.33 -91.51
C SER A 43 -6.97 -72.65 -92.18
N THR A 44 -7.15 -73.82 -92.80
CA THR A 44 -8.37 -74.18 -93.54
C THR A 44 -9.23 -75.29 -92.90
N ILE A 45 -8.92 -75.71 -91.67
CA ILE A 45 -9.60 -76.84 -91.00
C ILE A 45 -10.46 -76.42 -89.80
N GLU A 46 -10.25 -75.24 -89.22
CA GLU A 46 -10.92 -74.80 -87.97
C GLU A 46 -12.09 -73.79 -88.21
N ASP A 47 -12.43 -73.47 -89.46
CA ASP A 47 -13.27 -72.30 -89.84
C ASP A 47 -14.76 -72.60 -90.11
N ASP A 48 -15.26 -73.81 -89.77
CA ASP A 48 -16.61 -74.29 -90.15
C ASP A 48 -17.48 -74.80 -88.97
N ASP A 49 -17.33 -74.23 -87.75
CA ASP A 49 -18.48 -74.12 -86.80
C ASP A 49 -18.27 -73.05 -85.72
N ALA A 50 -18.99 -71.91 -85.82
CA ALA A 50 -19.43 -71.07 -84.69
C ALA A 50 -20.30 -69.87 -85.15
N THR A 51 -21.46 -70.11 -85.78
CA THR A 51 -22.39 -69.00 -86.07
C THR A 51 -23.00 -68.42 -84.77
N ASN A 52 -23.04 -67.08 -84.69
CA ASN A 52 -23.74 -66.23 -83.72
C ASN A 52 -24.67 -66.91 -82.68
N ILE A 53 -24.43 -66.64 -81.38
CA ILE A 53 -25.49 -66.39 -80.38
C ILE A 53 -24.96 -65.45 -79.28
N PHE A 54 -25.66 -64.33 -79.08
CA PHE A 54 -25.61 -63.51 -77.86
C PHE A 54 -26.85 -63.82 -77.01
N PRO A 55 -26.69 -64.18 -75.73
CA PRO A 55 -27.74 -64.00 -74.73
C PRO A 55 -27.39 -62.91 -73.72
N ASN A 56 -28.37 -62.07 -73.43
CA ASN A 56 -28.39 -61.11 -72.32
C ASN A 56 -28.63 -61.86 -70.98
N VAL A 57 -28.51 -61.14 -69.85
CA VAL A 57 -29.13 -61.35 -68.51
C VAL A 57 -28.20 -61.73 -67.34
N LYS A 58 -28.15 -60.80 -66.37
CA LYS A 58 -27.87 -60.90 -64.92
C LYS A 58 -26.60 -61.62 -64.43
N ILE A 59 -25.77 -60.83 -63.75
CA ILE A 59 -24.64 -61.31 -62.94
C ILE A 59 -25.17 -62.02 -61.68
N SER A 60 -25.04 -63.34 -61.66
CA SER A 60 -24.74 -64.12 -60.44
C SER A 60 -23.27 -64.52 -60.49
N GLU A 61 -22.67 -64.85 -59.34
CA GLU A 61 -21.20 -65.03 -59.20
C GLU A 61 -20.59 -66.09 -60.12
N THR A 62 -21.37 -67.08 -60.58
CA THR A 62 -20.94 -68.09 -61.57
C THR A 62 -20.62 -67.53 -62.96
N SER A 63 -21.17 -66.36 -63.33
CA SER A 63 -20.95 -65.74 -64.64
C SER A 63 -19.52 -65.23 -64.84
N ILE A 64 -18.87 -64.77 -63.76
CA ILE A 64 -17.53 -64.16 -63.79
C ILE A 64 -16.46 -65.22 -64.14
N LEU A 65 -16.62 -66.45 -63.68
CA LEU A 65 -15.68 -67.54 -64.00
C LEU A 65 -15.80 -68.01 -65.46
N GLN A 66 -17.00 -67.97 -66.06
CA GLN A 66 -17.16 -68.29 -67.48
C GLN A 66 -16.62 -67.19 -68.41
N THR A 67 -16.78 -65.90 -68.06
CA THR A 67 -16.17 -64.81 -68.83
C THR A 67 -14.65 -64.76 -68.67
N LEU A 68 -14.11 -65.09 -67.49
CA LEU A 68 -12.66 -65.28 -67.33
C LEU A 68 -12.12 -66.48 -68.12
N ALA A 69 -12.82 -67.61 -68.13
CA ALA A 69 -12.40 -68.78 -68.92
C ALA A 69 -12.42 -68.51 -70.43
N ARG A 70 -13.48 -67.85 -70.93
CA ARG A 70 -13.61 -67.46 -72.34
C ARG A 70 -12.59 -66.40 -72.74
N GLY A 71 -12.45 -65.32 -71.96
CA GLY A 71 -11.47 -64.27 -72.22
C GLY A 71 -10.02 -64.74 -72.08
N ALA A 72 -9.75 -65.76 -71.26
CA ALA A 72 -8.44 -66.41 -71.21
C ALA A 72 -8.17 -67.23 -72.48
N ALA A 73 -9.15 -67.97 -73.01
CA ALA A 73 -9.04 -68.64 -74.29
C ALA A 73 -8.77 -67.63 -75.42
N GLU A 74 -9.63 -66.62 -75.56
CA GLU A 74 -9.51 -65.55 -76.57
C GLU A 74 -8.17 -64.79 -76.49
N MET A 75 -7.64 -64.53 -75.28
CA MET A 75 -6.27 -63.99 -75.08
C MET A 75 -5.16 -64.97 -75.47
N THR A 76 -5.33 -66.28 -75.26
CA THR A 76 -4.34 -67.27 -75.72
C THR A 76 -4.40 -67.50 -77.23
N ASP A 77 -5.58 -67.41 -77.85
CA ASP A 77 -5.78 -67.60 -79.28
C ASP A 77 -5.31 -66.38 -80.07
N SER A 78 -5.65 -65.16 -79.65
CA SER A 78 -5.07 -63.95 -80.27
C SER A 78 -3.53 -63.90 -80.14
N ARG A 79 -2.97 -64.46 -79.06
CA ARG A 79 -1.50 -64.63 -78.91
C ARG A 79 -0.93 -65.74 -79.80
N ARG A 80 -1.68 -66.80 -80.09
CA ARG A 80 -1.32 -67.85 -81.06
C ARG A 80 -1.39 -67.33 -82.50
N GLU A 81 -2.41 -66.54 -82.82
CA GLU A 81 -2.60 -65.86 -84.11
C GLU A 81 -1.45 -64.88 -84.38
N ALA A 82 -1.13 -63.98 -83.43
CA ALA A 82 0.00 -63.08 -83.56
C ALA A 82 1.35 -63.83 -83.72
N ALA A 83 1.50 -65.00 -83.08
CA ALA A 83 2.67 -65.84 -83.27
C ALA A 83 2.69 -66.57 -84.64
N ARG A 84 1.53 -67.03 -85.13
CA ARG A 84 1.36 -67.62 -86.48
C ARG A 84 1.67 -66.58 -87.55
N GLU A 85 1.14 -65.37 -87.43
CA GLU A 85 1.38 -64.24 -88.36
C GLU A 85 2.85 -63.83 -88.35
N LYS A 86 3.49 -63.72 -87.18
CA LYS A 86 4.94 -63.46 -87.12
C LYS A 86 5.73 -64.58 -87.79
N LEU A 87 5.42 -65.85 -87.54
CA LEU A 87 6.10 -66.99 -88.17
C LEU A 87 5.89 -67.03 -89.70
N LEU A 88 4.75 -66.56 -90.21
CA LEU A 88 4.51 -66.40 -91.66
C LEU A 88 5.38 -65.29 -92.25
N GLN A 89 5.48 -64.12 -91.59
CA GLN A 89 6.32 -63.02 -92.06
C GLN A 89 7.82 -63.37 -91.95
N ASP A 90 8.25 -63.95 -90.83
CA ASP A 90 9.61 -64.49 -90.64
C ASP A 90 9.93 -65.55 -91.74
N SER A 91 8.98 -66.42 -92.10
CA SER A 91 9.16 -67.43 -93.15
C SER A 91 9.25 -66.85 -94.56
N LEU A 92 8.41 -65.87 -94.91
CA LEU A 92 8.47 -65.17 -96.20
C LEU A 92 9.76 -64.37 -96.36
N TYR A 93 10.19 -63.71 -95.28
CA TYR A 93 11.45 -62.99 -95.18
C TYR A 93 12.66 -63.91 -95.41
N VAL A 94 12.74 -65.04 -94.68
CA VAL A 94 13.78 -66.06 -94.89
C VAL A 94 13.72 -66.67 -96.30
N SER A 95 12.53 -66.86 -96.87
CA SER A 95 12.36 -67.31 -98.26
C SER A 95 12.99 -66.34 -99.25
N SER A 96 12.74 -65.02 -99.09
CA SER A 96 13.33 -64.01 -99.99
C SER A 96 14.85 -63.93 -99.87
N ILE A 97 15.41 -64.05 -98.66
CA ILE A 97 16.86 -64.10 -98.43
C ILE A 97 17.47 -65.34 -99.09
N ILE A 98 16.81 -66.50 -99.05
CA ILE A 98 17.30 -67.73 -99.67
C ILE A 98 17.20 -67.67 -101.20
N GLU A 99 16.15 -67.04 -101.77
CA GLU A 99 16.07 -66.80 -103.21
C GLU A 99 17.18 -65.85 -103.70
N ASP A 100 17.46 -64.76 -102.97
CA ASP A 100 18.53 -63.84 -103.33
C ASP A 100 19.94 -64.40 -103.06
N LEU A 101 20.14 -65.20 -102.01
CA LEU A 101 21.39 -65.92 -101.77
C LEU A 101 21.65 -66.98 -102.86
N LYS A 102 20.60 -67.69 -103.29
CA LYS A 102 20.67 -68.65 -104.41
C LYS A 102 21.03 -67.94 -105.72
N ARG A 103 20.46 -66.75 -105.97
CA ARG A 103 20.81 -65.86 -107.09
C ARG A 103 22.28 -65.44 -107.03
N GLU A 104 22.73 -64.96 -105.87
CA GLU A 104 24.10 -64.49 -105.64
C GLU A 104 25.14 -65.61 -105.83
N ILE A 105 24.91 -66.80 -105.27
CA ILE A 105 25.84 -67.94 -105.40
C ILE A 105 25.87 -68.46 -106.84
N SER A 106 24.73 -68.46 -107.54
CA SER A 106 24.66 -68.87 -108.96
C SER A 106 25.41 -67.92 -109.91
N GLU A 107 25.40 -66.62 -109.63
CA GLU A 107 25.97 -65.59 -110.52
C GLU A 107 27.39 -65.14 -110.13
N HIS A 108 27.69 -65.10 -108.83
CA HIS A 108 28.87 -64.45 -108.26
C HIS A 108 29.66 -65.33 -107.26
N GLY A 109 29.15 -66.50 -106.87
CA GLY A 109 29.84 -67.42 -105.95
C GLY A 109 30.21 -66.80 -104.59
N THR A 110 29.43 -65.82 -104.14
CA THR A 110 29.66 -64.96 -102.97
C THR A 110 28.41 -64.95 -102.08
N ILE A 111 28.53 -64.46 -100.83
CA ILE A 111 27.50 -64.55 -99.76
C ILE A 111 27.25 -63.14 -99.14
N ASP A 112 27.47 -62.06 -99.89
CA ASP A 112 27.35 -60.70 -99.39
C ASP A 112 25.89 -60.29 -99.07
N VAL A 113 24.86 -60.96 -99.61
CA VAL A 113 23.45 -60.75 -99.21
C VAL A 113 23.26 -61.17 -97.75
N LEU A 114 23.71 -62.39 -97.40
CA LEU A 114 23.58 -62.91 -96.03
C LEU A 114 24.47 -62.12 -95.06
N ILE A 115 25.66 -61.68 -95.47
CA ILE A 115 26.53 -60.84 -94.64
C ILE A 115 25.86 -59.51 -94.30
N LYS A 116 25.31 -58.79 -95.29
CA LYS A 116 24.61 -57.51 -95.07
C LYS A 116 23.37 -57.66 -94.20
N GLU A 117 22.64 -58.77 -94.36
CA GLU A 117 21.44 -59.02 -93.57
C GLU A 117 21.78 -59.40 -92.12
N ILE A 118 22.87 -60.15 -91.90
CA ILE A 118 23.45 -60.36 -90.57
C ILE A 118 23.90 -59.02 -89.96
N GLU A 119 24.63 -58.18 -90.70
CA GLU A 119 25.06 -56.85 -90.25
C GLU A 119 23.86 -55.96 -89.85
N ARG A 120 22.77 -56.00 -90.63
CA ARG A 120 21.54 -55.25 -90.33
C ARG A 120 20.83 -55.79 -89.08
N ILE A 121 20.75 -57.11 -88.93
CA ILE A 121 20.18 -57.75 -87.74
C ILE A 121 21.01 -57.39 -86.50
N THR A 122 22.34 -57.56 -86.53
CA THR A 122 23.20 -57.23 -85.38
C THR A 122 23.12 -55.74 -85.02
N SER A 123 23.06 -54.83 -85.99
CA SER A 123 22.92 -53.39 -85.70
C SER A 123 21.54 -53.02 -85.15
N GLN A 124 20.50 -53.79 -85.47
CA GLN A 124 19.17 -53.65 -84.86
C GLN A 124 19.17 -54.21 -83.43
N GLU A 125 19.77 -55.39 -83.21
CA GLU A 125 19.93 -56.00 -81.88
C GLU A 125 20.74 -55.11 -80.93
N GLU A 126 21.82 -54.46 -81.42
CA GLU A 126 22.59 -53.46 -80.67
C GLU A 126 21.75 -52.26 -80.25
N GLN A 127 20.90 -51.73 -81.15
CA GLN A 127 20.00 -50.61 -80.85
C GLN A 127 18.89 -50.99 -79.86
N GLU A 128 18.32 -52.19 -80.01
CA GLU A 128 17.33 -52.72 -79.07
C GLU A 128 17.95 -52.96 -77.69
N HIS A 129 19.19 -53.45 -77.61
CA HIS A 129 19.92 -53.61 -76.35
C HIS A 129 20.18 -52.27 -75.64
N LEU A 130 20.63 -51.24 -76.37
CA LEU A 130 20.85 -49.90 -75.81
C LEU A 130 19.55 -49.28 -75.28
N LEU A 131 18.43 -49.46 -75.98
CA LEU A 131 17.10 -48.99 -75.53
C LEU A 131 16.59 -49.77 -74.30
N ILE A 132 16.95 -51.06 -74.16
CA ILE A 132 16.68 -51.84 -72.96
C ILE A 132 17.52 -51.32 -71.78
N GLU A 133 18.83 -51.12 -71.95
CA GLU A 133 19.70 -50.54 -70.91
C GLU A 133 19.25 -49.14 -70.47
N GLU A 134 18.89 -48.26 -71.40
CA GLU A 134 18.38 -46.93 -71.08
C GLU A 134 17.06 -47.02 -70.29
N ASN A 135 16.12 -47.88 -70.71
CA ASN A 135 14.86 -48.11 -70.03
C ASN A 135 15.04 -48.72 -68.63
N GLU A 136 15.95 -49.68 -68.44
CA GLU A 136 16.30 -50.21 -67.12
C GLU A 136 16.89 -49.12 -66.22
N SER A 137 17.79 -48.27 -66.74
CA SER A 137 18.35 -47.14 -66.00
C SER A 137 17.27 -46.12 -65.60
N MET A 138 16.31 -45.83 -66.50
CA MET A 138 15.15 -44.98 -66.21
C MET A 138 14.24 -45.61 -65.16
N GLN A 139 14.01 -46.92 -65.18
CA GLN A 139 13.21 -47.61 -64.17
C GLN A 139 13.86 -47.57 -62.79
N ILE A 140 15.19 -47.70 -62.71
CA ILE A 140 15.95 -47.52 -61.46
C ILE A 140 15.76 -46.08 -60.94
N ILE A 141 15.99 -45.06 -61.77
CA ILE A 141 15.83 -43.64 -61.40
C ILE A 141 14.39 -43.35 -60.96
N VAL A 142 13.38 -43.88 -61.66
CA VAL A 142 11.96 -43.71 -61.30
C VAL A 142 11.63 -44.42 -59.98
N ALA A 143 12.23 -45.58 -59.70
CA ALA A 143 12.07 -46.26 -58.41
C ALA A 143 12.72 -45.46 -57.26
N GLU A 144 13.91 -44.92 -57.46
CA GLU A 144 14.59 -44.05 -56.48
C GLU A 144 13.80 -42.76 -56.23
N LEU A 145 13.29 -42.09 -57.27
CA LEU A 145 12.46 -40.90 -57.13
C LEU A 145 11.14 -41.20 -56.41
N ARG A 146 10.46 -42.31 -56.73
CA ARG A 146 9.26 -42.77 -56.01
C ARG A 146 9.55 -43.03 -54.53
N LYS A 147 10.67 -43.67 -54.21
CA LYS A 147 11.13 -43.89 -52.84
C LYS A 147 11.41 -42.57 -52.13
N ALA A 148 12.17 -41.66 -52.75
CA ALA A 148 12.48 -40.35 -52.18
C ALA A 148 11.21 -39.51 -51.91
N ILE A 149 10.20 -39.60 -52.77
CA ILE A 149 8.88 -38.97 -52.54
C ILE A 149 8.17 -39.60 -51.34
N ALA A 150 8.17 -40.93 -51.21
CA ALA A 150 7.57 -41.63 -50.07
C ALA A 150 8.29 -41.31 -48.74
N ASP A 151 9.63 -41.33 -48.73
CA ASP A 151 10.46 -40.98 -47.58
C ASP A 151 10.23 -39.52 -47.16
N LYS A 152 10.18 -38.58 -48.12
CA LYS A 152 9.80 -37.18 -47.88
C LYS A 152 8.39 -37.03 -47.31
N LYS A 153 7.40 -37.78 -47.84
CA LYS A 153 6.01 -37.75 -47.38
C LYS A 153 5.90 -38.20 -45.92
N THR A 154 6.48 -39.37 -45.58
CA THR A 154 6.43 -39.87 -44.19
C THR A 154 7.27 -39.04 -43.22
N ALA A 155 8.33 -38.37 -43.68
CA ALA A 155 9.07 -37.40 -42.88
C ALA A 155 8.23 -36.15 -42.58
N ASN A 156 7.49 -35.64 -43.56
CA ASN A 156 6.60 -34.49 -43.39
C ASN A 156 5.42 -34.82 -42.48
N GLU A 157 4.78 -35.99 -42.65
CA GLU A 157 3.70 -36.47 -41.77
C GLU A 157 4.14 -36.56 -40.30
N LYS A 158 5.36 -37.07 -40.04
CA LYS A 158 5.94 -37.11 -38.68
C LYS A 158 6.22 -35.73 -38.10
N GLU A 159 6.61 -34.77 -38.93
CA GLU A 159 6.84 -33.37 -38.49
C GLU A 159 5.52 -32.65 -38.23
N GLU A 160 4.48 -32.85 -39.06
CA GLU A 160 3.13 -32.35 -38.80
C GLU A 160 2.53 -32.95 -37.52
N GLU A 161 2.71 -34.25 -37.28
CA GLU A 161 2.39 -34.89 -35.99
C GLU A 161 3.15 -34.24 -34.82
N ARG A 162 4.43 -33.91 -34.98
CA ARG A 162 5.24 -33.29 -33.93
C ARG A 162 4.80 -31.85 -33.65
N LEU A 163 4.50 -31.07 -34.70
CA LEU A 163 4.04 -29.69 -34.61
C LEU A 163 2.62 -29.61 -34.04
N THR A 164 1.70 -30.50 -34.42
CA THR A 164 0.35 -30.57 -33.85
C THR A 164 0.37 -30.96 -32.37
N LYS A 165 1.16 -31.97 -31.97
CA LYS A 165 1.37 -32.33 -30.56
C LYS A 165 1.98 -31.18 -29.74
N LYS A 166 2.90 -30.40 -30.32
CA LYS A 166 3.43 -29.19 -29.67
C LYS A 166 2.36 -28.10 -29.55
N LEU A 167 1.54 -27.92 -30.59
CA LEU A 167 0.47 -26.91 -30.61
C LEU A 167 -0.62 -27.19 -29.58
N THR A 168 -1.01 -28.47 -29.37
CA THR A 168 -1.95 -28.84 -28.30
C THR A 168 -1.35 -28.58 -26.92
N LEU A 169 -0.12 -29.04 -26.65
CA LEU A 169 0.54 -28.79 -25.35
C LEU A 169 0.63 -27.28 -25.01
N THR A 170 1.11 -26.45 -25.95
CA THR A 170 1.19 -24.99 -25.73
C THR A 170 -0.20 -24.32 -25.65
N ARG A 171 -1.25 -24.91 -26.23
CA ARG A 171 -2.63 -24.48 -26.02
C ARG A 171 -3.11 -24.81 -24.61
N ASP A 172 -2.88 -26.03 -24.14
CA ASP A 172 -3.31 -26.50 -22.83
C ASP A 172 -2.59 -25.74 -21.70
N GLU A 173 -1.29 -25.46 -21.87
CA GLU A 173 -0.50 -24.55 -21.02
C GLU A 173 -1.12 -23.14 -20.95
N LYS A 174 -1.50 -22.58 -22.10
CA LYS A 174 -2.13 -21.25 -22.21
C LYS A 174 -3.51 -21.22 -21.55
N GLU A 175 -4.30 -22.28 -21.66
CA GLU A 175 -5.62 -22.38 -21.03
C GLU A 175 -5.49 -22.59 -19.50
N LYS A 176 -4.52 -23.40 -19.04
CA LYS A 176 -4.13 -23.52 -17.62
C LYS A 176 -3.68 -22.19 -17.02
N LEU A 177 -2.82 -21.42 -17.72
CA LEU A 177 -2.33 -20.12 -17.25
C LEU A 177 -3.44 -19.07 -17.16
N LYS A 178 -4.44 -19.09 -18.07
CA LYS A 178 -5.66 -18.27 -17.92
C LYS A 178 -6.41 -18.61 -16.64
N LEU A 179 -6.68 -19.91 -16.40
CA LEU A 179 -7.42 -20.37 -15.22
C LEU A 179 -6.72 -19.98 -13.91
N ILE A 180 -5.40 -20.12 -13.85
CA ILE A 180 -4.59 -19.66 -12.71
C ILE A 180 -4.76 -18.15 -12.50
N LYS A 181 -4.52 -17.35 -13.55
CA LYS A 181 -4.65 -15.88 -13.49
C LYS A 181 -6.06 -15.42 -13.09
N ASP A 182 -7.10 -16.08 -13.58
CA ASP A 182 -8.49 -15.74 -13.24
C ASP A 182 -8.83 -16.08 -11.77
N VAL A 183 -8.19 -17.11 -11.20
CA VAL A 183 -8.29 -17.43 -9.77
C VAL A 183 -7.48 -16.45 -8.93
N GLU A 184 -6.25 -16.09 -9.35
CA GLU A 184 -5.41 -15.07 -8.68
C GLU A 184 -6.12 -13.71 -8.62
N ILE A 185 -6.71 -13.25 -9.73
CA ILE A 185 -7.46 -11.99 -9.77
C ILE A 185 -8.70 -12.02 -8.86
N LYS A 186 -9.40 -13.16 -8.78
CA LYS A 186 -10.52 -13.33 -7.83
C LYS A 186 -10.04 -13.31 -6.38
N TYR A 187 -8.96 -14.02 -6.07
CA TYR A 187 -8.36 -14.06 -4.74
C TYR A 187 -7.92 -12.66 -4.27
N VAL A 188 -7.16 -11.93 -5.09
CA VAL A 188 -6.71 -10.57 -4.77
C VAL A 188 -7.89 -9.64 -4.53
N ARG A 189 -8.94 -9.66 -5.38
CA ARG A 189 -10.14 -8.83 -5.20
C ARG A 189 -10.87 -9.12 -3.89
N VAL A 190 -11.04 -10.40 -3.53
CA VAL A 190 -11.69 -10.79 -2.26
C VAL A 190 -10.83 -10.42 -1.06
N TRP A 191 -9.50 -10.61 -1.13
CA TRP A 191 -8.57 -10.20 -0.09
C TRP A 191 -8.55 -8.67 0.11
N GLU A 192 -8.55 -7.89 -0.97
CA GLU A 192 -8.67 -6.42 -0.90
C GLU A 192 -10.02 -5.93 -0.38
N ALA A 193 -11.11 -6.66 -0.63
CA ALA A 193 -12.42 -6.36 -0.06
C ALA A 193 -12.43 -6.62 1.46
N ALA A 194 -12.12 -7.85 1.88
CA ALA A 194 -12.06 -8.23 3.29
C ALA A 194 -11.06 -7.38 4.09
N ARG A 195 -9.92 -7.00 3.50
CA ARG A 195 -8.95 -6.10 4.13
C ARG A 195 -9.49 -4.68 4.30
N ARG A 196 -10.28 -4.16 3.36
CA ARG A 196 -10.95 -2.85 3.49
C ARG A 196 -12.05 -2.90 4.56
N GLU A 197 -12.87 -3.94 4.58
CA GLU A 197 -13.88 -4.19 5.61
C GLU A 197 -13.25 -4.25 7.00
N GLN A 198 -12.15 -5.01 7.16
CA GLN A 198 -11.40 -5.09 8.42
C GLN A 198 -10.82 -3.73 8.85
N TYR A 199 -10.35 -2.90 7.90
CA TYR A 199 -9.92 -1.54 8.23
C TYR A 199 -11.09 -0.66 8.68
N VAL A 200 -12.22 -0.66 7.97
CA VAL A 200 -13.42 0.11 8.31
C VAL A 200 -13.90 -0.24 9.72
N LEU A 201 -14.14 -1.52 10.00
CA LEU A 201 -14.54 -2.00 11.33
C LEU A 201 -13.55 -1.58 12.44
N ARG A 202 -12.24 -1.62 12.16
CA ARG A 202 -11.20 -1.18 13.11
C ARG A 202 -11.18 0.34 13.33
N TYR A 203 -11.57 1.14 12.34
CA TYR A 203 -11.75 2.59 12.51
C TYR A 203 -13.05 2.91 13.25
N GLU A 204 -14.15 2.23 12.94
CA GLU A 204 -15.45 2.41 13.60
C GLU A 204 -15.38 2.08 15.09
N LEU A 205 -14.82 0.92 15.46
CA LEU A 205 -14.61 0.53 16.86
C LEU A 205 -13.80 1.58 17.63
N LYS A 206 -12.69 2.07 17.05
CA LYS A 206 -11.88 3.14 17.64
C LYS A 206 -12.62 4.47 17.74
N MET A 207 -13.41 4.83 16.74
CA MET A 207 -14.24 6.03 16.81
C MET A 207 -15.27 5.92 17.92
N ASP A 208 -15.85 4.75 18.16
CA ASP A 208 -16.84 4.55 19.23
C ASP A 208 -16.20 4.48 20.63
N GLU A 209 -14.98 3.93 20.76
CA GLU A 209 -14.15 4.06 21.96
C GLU A 209 -13.83 5.54 22.27
N LEU A 210 -13.46 6.32 21.26
CA LEU A 210 -13.18 7.75 21.39
C LEU A 210 -14.45 8.57 21.69
N LYS A 211 -15.61 8.24 21.09
CA LYS A 211 -16.90 8.87 21.42
C LYS A 211 -17.33 8.58 22.86
N LYS A 212 -17.19 7.32 23.32
CA LYS A 212 -17.50 6.92 24.70
C LYS A 212 -16.64 7.69 25.70
N THR A 213 -15.32 7.62 25.55
CA THR A 213 -14.37 8.33 26.43
C THR A 213 -14.59 9.84 26.42
N LEU A 214 -14.81 10.46 25.25
CA LEU A 214 -15.17 11.88 25.15
C LEU A 214 -16.46 12.22 25.90
N ASN A 215 -17.53 11.43 25.72
CA ASN A 215 -18.78 11.64 26.45
C ASN A 215 -18.58 11.48 27.97
N ASP A 216 -17.80 10.49 28.42
CA ASP A 216 -17.48 10.29 29.83
C ASP A 216 -16.69 11.48 30.41
N HIS A 217 -15.78 12.07 29.63
CA HIS A 217 -15.09 13.32 29.98
C HIS A 217 -16.08 14.48 30.10
N CYS A 218 -16.96 14.70 29.11
CA CYS A 218 -17.96 15.76 29.17
C CYS A 218 -19.00 15.56 30.28
N VAL A 219 -19.28 14.33 30.70
CA VAL A 219 -20.13 14.03 31.87
C VAL A 219 -19.40 14.36 33.17
N ARG A 220 -18.11 13.99 33.31
CA ARG A 220 -17.28 14.39 34.46
C ARG A 220 -17.18 15.92 34.58
N GLU A 221 -16.83 16.60 33.50
CA GLU A 221 -16.75 18.06 33.41
C GLU A 221 -18.07 18.75 33.81
N ARG A 222 -19.22 18.26 33.33
CA ARG A 222 -20.54 18.78 33.73
C ARG A 222 -20.83 18.57 35.23
N ASN A 223 -20.42 17.43 35.79
CA ASN A 223 -20.59 17.14 37.22
C ASN A 223 -19.65 18.00 38.09
N GLU A 224 -18.38 18.15 37.70
CA GLU A 224 -17.38 18.98 38.38
C GLU A 224 -17.80 20.47 38.37
N ASN A 225 -18.25 20.98 37.22
CA ASN A 225 -18.81 22.33 37.13
C ASN A 225 -20.04 22.50 38.03
N HIS A 226 -20.97 21.52 38.07
CA HIS A 226 -22.13 21.59 38.96
C HIS A 226 -21.75 21.60 40.45
N VAL A 227 -20.80 20.75 40.86
CA VAL A 227 -20.29 20.72 42.25
C VAL A 227 -19.59 22.03 42.60
N ASN A 228 -18.80 22.60 41.68
CA ASN A 228 -18.16 23.90 41.86
C ASN A 228 -19.21 25.03 42.00
N ASP A 229 -20.26 25.03 41.18
CA ASP A 229 -21.36 26.00 41.24
C ASP A 229 -22.07 25.96 42.61
N VAL A 230 -22.35 24.76 43.13
CA VAL A 230 -22.97 24.56 44.44
C VAL A 230 -22.02 25.00 45.56
N LEU A 231 -20.74 24.66 45.47
CA LEU A 231 -19.70 25.05 46.43
C LEU A 231 -19.51 26.57 46.47
N MET A 232 -19.42 27.23 45.32
CA MET A 232 -19.33 28.69 45.22
C MET A 232 -20.56 29.36 45.84
N ARG A 233 -21.78 28.93 45.50
CA ARG A 233 -23.03 29.47 46.10
C ARG A 233 -23.05 29.30 47.62
N TYR A 234 -22.58 28.17 48.14
CA TYR A 234 -22.46 27.93 49.59
C TYR A 234 -21.43 28.88 50.23
N LEU A 235 -20.23 29.00 49.65
CA LEU A 235 -19.15 29.84 50.15
C LEU A 235 -19.55 31.31 50.16
N THR A 236 -20.08 31.85 49.04
CA THR A 236 -20.58 33.23 48.95
C THR A 236 -21.64 33.53 50.01
N ARG A 237 -22.62 32.63 50.20
CA ARG A 237 -23.66 32.78 51.23
C ARG A 237 -23.07 32.75 52.65
N ARG A 238 -22.05 31.92 52.90
CA ARG A 238 -21.39 31.79 54.21
C ARG A 238 -20.48 32.98 54.50
N ILE A 239 -19.81 33.55 53.49
CA ILE A 239 -19.02 34.78 53.58
C ILE A 239 -19.94 35.95 53.97
N ALA A 240 -21.03 36.18 53.22
CA ALA A 240 -21.99 37.24 53.53
C ALA A 240 -22.61 37.13 54.94
N LEU A 241 -22.86 35.90 55.43
CA LEU A 241 -23.32 35.66 56.80
C LEU A 241 -22.26 36.02 57.87
N ILE A 242 -20.97 35.80 57.56
CA ILE A 242 -19.87 36.18 58.44
C ILE A 242 -19.65 37.70 58.41
N GLU A 243 -19.68 38.33 57.24
CA GLU A 243 -19.55 39.78 57.06
C GLU A 243 -20.64 40.55 57.78
N THR A 244 -21.91 40.16 57.61
CA THR A 244 -23.04 40.78 58.35
C THR A 244 -22.90 40.62 59.86
N ARG A 245 -22.37 39.49 60.35
CA ARG A 245 -22.08 39.29 61.77
C ARG A 245 -20.89 40.13 62.27
N ILE A 246 -19.84 40.29 61.47
CA ILE A 246 -18.70 41.18 61.77
C ILE A 246 -19.19 42.63 61.88
N GLU A 247 -20.07 43.07 60.98
CA GLU A 247 -20.61 44.42 60.99
C GLU A 247 -21.55 44.67 62.19
N GLN A 248 -22.37 43.68 62.58
CA GLN A 248 -23.12 43.74 63.84
C GLN A 248 -22.20 43.91 65.07
N TRP A 249 -21.08 43.18 65.13
CA TRP A 249 -20.10 43.32 66.20
C TRP A 249 -19.37 44.67 66.16
N ARG A 250 -19.01 45.19 64.98
CA ARG A 250 -18.43 46.53 64.80
C ARG A 250 -19.37 47.60 65.35
N GLN A 251 -20.63 47.58 64.93
CA GLN A 251 -21.63 48.54 65.41
C GLN A 251 -21.90 48.43 66.91
N ARG A 252 -21.83 47.22 67.49
CA ARG A 252 -21.91 47.02 68.93
C ARG A 252 -20.71 47.67 69.64
N TYR A 253 -19.49 47.35 69.20
CA TYR A 253 -18.26 47.91 69.74
C TYR A 253 -18.25 49.44 69.67
N ASP A 254 -18.65 50.03 68.55
CA ASP A 254 -18.72 51.49 68.40
C ASP A 254 -19.77 52.14 69.31
N ARG A 255 -20.88 51.45 69.64
CA ARG A 255 -21.87 51.92 70.61
C ARG A 255 -21.33 51.86 72.03
N GLU A 256 -20.71 50.73 72.41
CA GLU A 256 -20.10 50.51 73.73
C GLU A 256 -18.94 51.50 73.96
N LYS A 257 -18.05 51.67 72.97
CA LYS A 257 -16.99 52.68 72.97
C LYS A 257 -17.55 54.11 73.16
N LYS A 258 -18.55 54.51 72.37
CA LYS A 258 -19.20 55.84 72.50
C LYS A 258 -19.97 56.01 73.82
N MET A 259 -20.28 54.93 74.53
CA MET A 259 -20.90 54.94 75.86
C MET A 259 -19.82 55.16 76.93
N TYR A 260 -18.76 54.34 76.95
CA TYR A 260 -17.63 54.53 77.88
C TYR A 260 -16.92 55.88 77.67
N GLU A 261 -16.79 56.36 76.43
CA GLU A 261 -16.27 57.72 76.14
C GLU A 261 -17.14 58.84 76.70
N LYS A 262 -18.44 58.61 76.97
CA LYS A 262 -19.31 59.58 77.67
C LYS A 262 -19.13 59.47 79.18
N GLU A 263 -19.04 58.26 79.73
CA GLU A 263 -18.84 58.03 81.17
C GLU A 263 -17.48 58.55 81.63
N ILE A 264 -16.41 58.26 80.90
CA ILE A 264 -15.05 58.81 81.17
C ILE A 264 -15.06 60.34 81.13
N ARG A 265 -15.86 60.97 80.25
CA ARG A 265 -16.01 62.44 80.22
C ARG A 265 -16.82 62.98 81.40
N LYS A 266 -17.89 62.30 81.83
CA LYS A 266 -18.64 62.66 83.04
C LYS A 266 -17.73 62.63 84.27
N VAL A 267 -17.05 61.51 84.50
CA VAL A 267 -16.15 61.33 85.65
C VAL A 267 -14.99 62.33 85.62
N ARG A 268 -14.41 62.64 84.45
CA ARG A 268 -13.40 63.71 84.33
C ARG A 268 -13.95 65.10 84.67
N ASN A 269 -15.18 65.42 84.26
CA ASN A 269 -15.81 66.69 84.61
C ASN A 269 -16.17 66.76 86.11
N GLU A 270 -16.62 65.65 86.69
CA GLU A 270 -16.91 65.51 88.13
C GLU A 270 -15.63 65.69 88.97
N ILE A 271 -14.52 65.05 88.57
CA ILE A 271 -13.19 65.26 89.17
C ILE A 271 -12.75 66.73 89.01
N GLY A 272 -12.86 67.32 87.83
CA GLY A 272 -12.48 68.72 87.59
C GLY A 272 -13.31 69.72 88.39
N ASN A 273 -14.59 69.44 88.64
CA ASN A 273 -15.45 70.25 89.50
C ASN A 273 -15.08 70.08 90.99
N ALA A 274 -14.78 68.84 91.42
CA ALA A 274 -14.31 68.59 92.78
C ALA A 274 -12.94 69.23 93.05
N GLN A 275 -12.04 69.25 92.06
CA GLN A 275 -10.75 69.95 92.15
C GLN A 275 -10.95 71.45 92.34
N LYS A 276 -11.80 72.10 91.52
CA LYS A 276 -12.15 73.53 91.71
C LYS A 276 -12.74 73.83 93.07
N TYR A 277 -13.68 73.01 93.55
CA TYR A 277 -14.28 73.20 94.87
C TYR A 277 -13.24 73.05 96.01
N LEU A 278 -12.25 72.16 95.84
CA LEU A 278 -11.13 72.03 96.77
C LEU A 278 -10.15 73.22 96.67
N GLU A 279 -9.90 73.76 95.48
CA GLU A 279 -9.11 74.97 95.26
C GLU A 279 -9.79 76.18 95.92
N GLU A 280 -11.08 76.40 95.65
CA GLU A 280 -11.93 77.43 96.27
C GLU A 280 -11.89 77.32 97.80
N LEU A 281 -12.20 76.13 98.36
CA LEU A 281 -12.18 75.90 99.80
C LEU A 281 -10.78 76.06 100.43
N THR A 282 -9.71 75.75 99.69
CA THR A 282 -8.33 75.99 100.15
C THR A 282 -8.01 77.48 100.16
N THR A 283 -8.43 78.25 99.14
CA THR A 283 -8.25 79.72 99.15
C THR A 283 -9.05 80.39 100.26
N GLU A 284 -10.30 79.96 100.50
CA GLU A 284 -11.09 80.43 101.66
C GLU A 284 -10.42 80.06 102.98
N TYR A 285 -9.88 78.85 103.12
CA TYR A 285 -9.13 78.48 104.33
C TYR A 285 -7.90 79.36 104.55
N CYS A 286 -7.10 79.62 103.50
CA CYS A 286 -5.97 80.55 103.57
C CYS A 286 -6.40 81.97 103.95
N ASN A 287 -7.42 82.53 103.29
CA ASN A 287 -7.96 83.87 103.60
C ASN A 287 -8.42 83.97 105.07
N ASN A 288 -9.12 82.96 105.57
CA ASN A 288 -9.60 82.93 106.96
C ASN A 288 -8.45 82.73 107.97
N GLN A 289 -7.42 81.96 107.62
CA GLN A 289 -6.22 81.80 108.45
C GLN A 289 -5.42 83.11 108.52
N GLU A 290 -5.19 83.79 107.39
CA GLU A 290 -4.56 85.11 107.35
C GLU A 290 -5.34 86.16 108.15
N PHE A 291 -6.68 86.13 108.10
CA PHE A 291 -7.54 86.98 108.92
C PHE A 291 -7.42 86.68 110.43
N ILE A 292 -7.35 85.40 110.82
CA ILE A 292 -7.14 85.00 112.22
C ILE A 292 -5.75 85.44 112.71
N ASP A 293 -4.70 85.21 111.92
CA ASP A 293 -3.33 85.53 112.31
C ASP A 293 -3.10 87.05 112.39
N THR A 294 -3.69 87.84 111.47
CA THR A 294 -3.67 89.30 111.55
C THR A 294 -4.46 89.82 112.75
N TYR A 295 -5.66 89.31 113.02
CA TYR A 295 -6.44 89.69 114.22
C TYR A 295 -5.72 89.34 115.53
N LEU A 296 -5.06 88.18 115.62
CA LEU A 296 -4.23 87.81 116.78
C LEU A 296 -3.02 88.75 116.94
N ALA A 297 -2.36 89.11 115.83
CA ALA A 297 -1.26 90.06 115.83
C ALA A 297 -1.69 91.47 116.26
N GLU A 298 -2.86 91.94 115.83
CA GLU A 298 -3.48 93.20 116.30
C GLU A 298 -3.85 93.13 117.79
N GLN A 299 -4.48 92.05 118.25
CA GLN A 299 -4.83 91.88 119.66
C GLN A 299 -3.58 91.87 120.56
N GLU A 300 -2.49 91.25 120.10
CA GLU A 300 -1.21 91.24 120.82
C GLU A 300 -0.47 92.59 120.73
N ALA A 301 -0.60 93.33 119.62
CA ALA A 301 -0.12 94.70 119.53
C ALA A 301 -0.86 95.63 120.51
N LEU A 302 -2.18 95.53 120.60
CA LEU A 302 -3.01 96.24 121.58
C LEU A 302 -2.66 95.85 123.03
N ARG A 303 -2.38 94.56 123.28
CA ARG A 303 -1.91 94.08 124.59
C ARG A 303 -0.59 94.74 124.97
N ARG A 304 0.42 94.69 124.07
CA ARG A 304 1.73 95.32 124.25
C ARG A 304 1.64 96.85 124.38
N GLN A 305 0.76 97.52 123.63
CA GLN A 305 0.51 98.95 123.80
C GLN A 305 -0.05 99.25 125.19
N LYS A 306 -1.06 98.50 125.65
CA LYS A 306 -1.64 98.70 126.98
C LYS A 306 -0.63 98.44 128.10
N GLU A 307 0.15 97.37 127.99
CA GLU A 307 1.26 97.07 128.91
C GLU A 307 2.28 98.20 128.95
N HIS A 308 2.62 98.80 127.80
CA HIS A 308 3.50 99.97 127.71
C HIS A 308 2.87 101.22 128.33
N GLU A 309 1.59 101.52 128.03
CA GLU A 309 0.85 102.64 128.63
C GLU A 309 0.77 102.51 130.16
N ASP A 310 0.44 101.32 130.68
CA ASP A 310 0.35 101.08 132.12
C ASP A 310 1.74 101.11 132.78
N HIS A 311 2.80 100.66 132.10
CA HIS A 311 4.19 100.85 132.55
C HIS A 311 4.59 102.33 132.60
N VAL A 312 4.21 103.12 131.59
CA VAL A 312 4.43 104.58 131.54
C VAL A 312 3.62 105.29 132.63
N ARG A 313 2.33 104.94 132.83
CA ARG A 313 1.49 105.44 133.93
C ARG A 313 2.12 105.14 135.29
N LEU A 314 2.54 103.90 135.54
CA LEU A 314 3.23 103.50 136.77
C LEU A 314 4.55 104.27 136.97
N SER A 315 5.28 104.54 135.90
CA SER A 315 6.53 105.32 135.95
C SER A 315 6.26 106.81 136.23
N ILE A 316 5.23 107.40 135.62
CA ILE A 316 4.77 108.76 135.93
C ILE A 316 4.29 108.85 137.39
N ILE A 317 3.54 107.86 137.89
CA ILE A 317 3.11 107.80 139.29
C ILE A 317 4.33 107.72 140.23
N LYS A 318 5.33 106.88 139.91
CA LYS A 318 6.59 106.82 140.67
C LYS A 318 7.34 108.15 140.66
N MET A 319 7.46 108.82 139.51
CA MET A 319 8.09 110.14 139.40
C MET A 319 7.32 111.22 140.16
N GLN A 320 5.99 111.24 140.07
CA GLN A 320 5.15 112.17 140.84
C GLN A 320 5.23 111.90 142.35
N ALA A 321 5.24 110.65 142.79
CA ALA A 321 5.38 110.29 144.21
C ALA A 321 6.77 110.67 144.74
N TRP A 322 7.83 110.42 143.95
CA TRP A 322 9.18 110.89 144.25
C TRP A 322 9.23 112.41 144.36
N TRP A 323 8.66 113.15 143.40
CA TRP A 323 8.66 114.62 143.40
C TRP A 323 7.84 115.22 144.55
N ARG A 324 6.65 114.67 144.86
CA ARG A 324 5.87 115.04 146.06
C ARG A 324 6.69 114.79 147.34
N GLY A 325 7.37 113.64 147.44
CA GLY A 325 8.27 113.33 148.54
C GLY A 325 9.50 114.25 148.62
N VAL A 326 10.02 114.74 147.49
CA VAL A 326 11.09 115.75 147.42
C VAL A 326 10.57 117.11 147.89
N MET A 327 9.39 117.55 147.47
CA MET A 327 8.80 118.83 147.93
C MET A 327 8.58 118.82 149.45
N VAL A 328 8.03 117.74 150.01
CA VAL A 328 7.85 117.59 151.47
C VAL A 328 9.20 117.60 152.19
N ARG A 329 10.18 116.79 151.76
CA ARG A 329 11.50 116.72 152.41
C ARG A 329 12.33 118.01 152.30
N ARG A 330 12.18 118.77 151.20
CA ARG A 330 12.85 120.07 151.01
C ARG A 330 12.01 121.27 151.49
N LYS A 331 10.84 121.03 152.10
CA LYS A 331 9.90 122.06 152.62
C LYS A 331 9.53 123.14 151.58
N LEU A 332 9.29 122.72 150.34
CA LEU A 332 8.89 123.59 149.24
C LEU A 332 7.36 123.61 149.09
N GLY A 333 6.81 124.78 148.74
CA GLY A 333 5.36 124.95 148.55
C GLY A 333 4.59 125.10 149.88
N PRO A 334 3.33 124.61 149.97
CA PRO A 334 2.41 124.88 151.09
C PRO A 334 2.84 124.40 152.49
N TYR A 335 3.93 123.65 152.63
CA TYR A 335 4.39 123.07 153.89
C TYR A 335 5.33 123.99 154.70
N ARG A 336 5.14 125.31 154.60
CA ARG A 336 5.92 126.34 155.33
C ARG A 336 5.10 126.92 156.48
N SER A 337 5.54 126.67 157.71
CA SER A 337 4.89 127.10 158.96
C SER A 337 5.34 128.48 159.44
N GLU A 338 4.41 129.31 159.94
CA GLU A 338 4.69 130.64 160.52
C GLU A 338 4.25 130.78 161.99
N GLU A 339 4.98 131.60 162.77
CA GLU A 339 4.63 131.94 164.17
C GLU A 339 4.71 133.44 164.51
N LYS A 340 3.53 134.09 164.56
CA LYS A 340 3.06 135.09 165.55
C LYS A 340 4.04 136.20 166.06
N LYS A 341 3.79 137.48 165.72
CA LYS A 341 4.12 138.68 166.54
C LYS A 341 3.00 139.74 166.56
N LYS A 342 3.16 140.82 167.35
CA LYS A 342 2.13 141.75 167.90
C LYS A 342 2.78 143.16 168.14
N LYS A 343 2.13 144.32 168.40
CA LYS A 343 0.72 144.71 168.69
C LYS A 343 0.49 146.26 168.56
N LYS A 344 -0.43 146.74 167.68
CA LYS A 344 -1.07 148.10 167.69
C LYS A 344 -0.21 149.37 167.44
N SER A 345 -0.76 150.57 167.15
CA SER A 345 -2.19 151.01 167.05
C SER A 345 -2.63 151.40 165.61
N ILE A 346 -3.28 152.52 165.19
CA ILE A 346 -3.64 153.87 165.70
C ILE A 346 -5.17 154.15 165.45
N LYS A 347 -5.66 155.37 165.75
CA LYS A 347 -7.03 155.95 165.53
C LYS A 347 -7.30 156.41 164.07
N THR A 348 -8.48 156.89 163.64
CA THR A 348 -9.88 156.36 163.57
C THR A 348 -10.71 157.27 162.63
N LYS A 349 -11.95 156.87 162.27
CA LYS A 349 -13.04 157.59 161.55
C LYS A 349 -13.04 157.49 160.01
N LYS A 350 -13.85 156.57 159.49
CA LYS A 350 -15.30 156.88 159.42
C LYS A 350 -16.06 155.82 160.22
#